data_AF-A0A1S3J7Y0-F1
#
_entry.id   AF-A0A1S3J7Y0-F1
#
_cell.length_a   1.000
_cell.length_b   1.000
_cell.length_c   1.000
_cell.angle_alpha   90.00
_cell.angle_beta   90.00
_cell.angle_gamma   90.00
#
_symmetry.space_group_name_H-M   'P 1'
#
loop_
_entity.id
_entity.type
_entity.pdbx_description
1 polymer ?
#
loop_
_entity_poly.entity_id
_entity_poly.type
_entity_poly.pdbx_seq_one_letter_code
_entity_poly.pdbx_strand_id
1 'polypeptide(L)'
;MEMHTIEKLQSDQTFVSSDDDAPVEYQLEEKFEDGRMGNSEEVSLLYPLDKCPPVAVTIILAIQQVVMCITGTMSLPLILSGLLCQEDNYELLAELQSTAIFVSGLVSVLQCTIGIRLPIIQGGSHSFVAPMIAMLSLERFRCPETPEATLMANTTLGNLSSARDAMSDVQWQDRLNVVQGSLMVASIVQIFLGCTGAIGFLLQYIGPLTIAPTITMIGLSLFSVVYKYSQAHWGMWALSCAIVFISGVYLRKIQVPFVWWSRKEKCHKVSCYLFVLLPVVFSIVITWLACWILTATGSLPDDPKAVQYKARTDAGLVGIRNAKWFFFPYPGQYGTPVINAGGVFGMIAGTLASVVESVGDYYAAAKLCQVPAPPAHAVNRGMLVEGLGSVLSGSLGMGHGTTSYSNNVGVIGITKVRF
;
A
#
# COMPACT_ATOMS: atom_id res chain seq x y z
N MET A 1 19.40 52.42 -2.99
CA MET A 1 18.01 52.86 -3.21
C MET A 1 17.17 51.59 -3.43
N GLU A 2 17.22 50.68 -2.45
CA GLU A 2 16.84 49.27 -2.66
C GLU A 2 16.50 48.58 -1.33
N MET A 3 15.95 49.34 -0.38
CA MET A 3 15.60 48.84 0.96
C MET A 3 14.28 49.44 1.47
N HIS A 4 13.41 49.87 0.54
CA HIS A 4 12.07 50.42 0.86
C HIS A 4 10.93 49.81 0.05
N THR A 5 11.21 48.81 -0.81
CA THR A 5 10.20 48.18 -1.68
C THR A 5 9.66 46.86 -1.10
N ILE A 6 10.26 46.32 -0.04
CA ILE A 6 9.87 45.03 0.55
C ILE A 6 8.76 45.18 1.61
N GLU A 7 8.55 46.40 2.15
CA GLU A 7 7.56 46.67 3.21
C GLU A 7 6.17 47.11 2.70
N LYS A 8 5.95 47.19 1.38
CA LYS A 8 4.69 47.72 0.80
C LYS A 8 3.77 46.68 0.16
N LEU A 9 4.04 45.38 0.30
CA LEU A 9 3.17 44.30 -0.21
C LEU A 9 2.47 43.51 0.91
N GLN A 10 2.35 44.08 2.12
CA GLN A 10 1.59 43.52 3.25
C GLN A 10 0.36 44.36 3.66
N SER A 11 -0.04 45.35 2.85
CA SER A 11 -1.06 46.33 3.26
C SER A 11 -2.07 46.64 2.15
N ASP A 12 -2.75 45.65 1.60
CA ASP A 12 -4.09 45.84 1.01
C ASP A 12 -4.76 44.48 0.75
N GLN A 13 -5.40 43.92 1.78
CA GLN A 13 -6.51 42.98 1.61
C GLN A 13 -7.71 43.56 2.33
N THR A 14 -8.35 44.55 1.71
CA THR A 14 -9.69 44.99 2.08
C THR A 14 -10.69 43.90 1.69
N PHE A 15 -11.34 43.33 2.70
CA PHE A 15 -12.54 42.52 2.60
C PHE A 15 -13.63 43.29 1.85
N VAL A 16 -14.11 42.76 0.73
CA VAL A 16 -15.40 43.14 0.13
C VAL A 16 -16.17 41.86 -0.13
N SER A 17 -17.28 41.70 0.60
CA SER A 17 -18.29 40.68 0.34
C SER A 17 -19.12 41.10 -0.85
N SER A 18 -19.23 40.23 -1.85
CA SER A 18 -20.31 40.29 -2.85
C SER A 18 -20.74 38.88 -3.18
N ASP A 19 -21.97 38.57 -2.77
CA ASP A 19 -22.77 37.45 -3.26
C ASP A 19 -22.89 37.56 -4.79
N ASP A 20 -22.56 36.48 -5.49
CA ASP A 20 -23.33 35.88 -6.60
C ASP A 20 -22.48 34.80 -7.30
N ASP A 21 -23.17 33.73 -7.74
CA ASP A 21 -22.65 32.52 -8.37
C ASP A 21 -21.63 32.74 -9.52
N ALA A 22 -20.34 32.86 -9.18
CA ALA A 22 -19.23 32.79 -10.14
C ALA A 22 -18.06 31.95 -9.59
N PRO A 23 -17.39 31.14 -10.44
CA PRO A 23 -16.19 30.42 -10.03
C PRO A 23 -15.06 31.42 -9.70
N VAL A 24 -14.50 31.31 -8.50
CA VAL A 24 -13.34 32.11 -8.06
C VAL A 24 -12.13 31.70 -8.88
N GLU A 25 -11.66 32.60 -9.73
CA GLU A 25 -10.47 32.48 -10.57
C GLU A 25 -9.21 32.62 -9.70
N TYR A 26 -8.45 31.52 -9.54
CA TYR A 26 -7.14 31.56 -8.87
C TYR A 26 -6.06 31.76 -9.93
N GLN A 27 -5.62 33.00 -10.13
CA GLN A 27 -4.45 33.29 -10.97
C GLN A 27 -3.16 32.98 -10.21
N LEU A 28 -2.50 31.89 -10.59
CA LEU A 28 -1.10 31.64 -10.26
C LEU A 28 -0.25 32.24 -11.38
N GLU A 29 0.29 33.45 -11.17
CA GLU A 29 1.30 34.02 -12.07
C GLU A 29 2.60 33.22 -11.97
N GLU A 30 2.82 32.28 -12.90
CA GLU A 30 4.15 31.78 -13.21
C GLU A 30 4.90 32.84 -14.02
N LYS A 31 5.84 33.57 -13.39
CA LYS A 31 6.86 34.33 -14.13
C LYS A 31 7.89 33.37 -14.72
N PHE A 32 7.62 32.89 -15.93
CA PHE A 32 8.64 32.34 -16.83
C PHE A 32 8.90 33.37 -17.93
N GLU A 33 10.09 33.98 -17.92
CA GLU A 33 10.65 34.65 -19.09
C GLU A 33 11.02 33.58 -20.12
N ASP A 34 10.10 33.25 -21.03
CA ASP A 34 10.44 33.11 -22.46
C ASP A 34 9.15 33.03 -23.30
N GLY A 35 9.04 33.93 -24.28
CA GLY A 35 7.83 34.13 -25.07
C GLY A 35 7.60 33.02 -26.11
N ARG A 36 6.86 31.97 -25.75
CA ARG A 36 6.13 31.11 -26.70
C ARG A 36 4.80 30.66 -26.12
N MET A 37 3.72 31.21 -26.68
CA MET A 37 2.33 30.95 -26.33
C MET A 37 1.94 29.54 -26.79
N GLY A 38 2.11 28.55 -25.92
CA GLY A 38 1.50 27.22 -26.05
C GLY A 38 0.30 27.14 -25.12
N ASN A 39 -0.89 26.84 -25.66
CA ASN A 39 -2.11 26.58 -24.89
C ASN A 39 -1.81 25.49 -23.83
N SER A 40 -1.65 25.89 -22.57
CA SER A 40 -1.76 24.98 -21.44
C SER A 40 -3.23 24.60 -21.31
N GLU A 41 -3.56 23.32 -21.55
CA GLU A 41 -4.89 22.79 -21.20
C GLU A 41 -5.08 22.99 -19.69
N GLU A 42 -5.86 23.99 -19.31
CA GLU A 42 -6.32 24.17 -17.93
C GLU A 42 -7.08 22.91 -17.51
N VAL A 43 -6.47 22.13 -16.61
CA VAL A 43 -7.10 20.96 -16.03
C VAL A 43 -8.15 21.44 -15.03
N SER A 44 -9.34 21.77 -15.53
CA SER A 44 -10.49 22.10 -14.69
C SER A 44 -10.93 20.86 -13.91
N LEU A 45 -11.16 21.05 -12.62
CA LEU A 45 -11.50 20.00 -11.66
C LEU A 45 -13.01 19.77 -11.63
N LEU A 46 -13.41 18.53 -11.40
CA LEU A 46 -14.84 18.19 -11.33
C LEU A 46 -15.43 18.43 -9.94
N TYR A 47 -14.64 18.25 -8.87
CA TYR A 47 -15.05 18.52 -7.47
C TYR A 47 -13.89 19.09 -6.63
N PRO A 48 -14.05 20.26 -5.96
CA PRO A 48 -13.08 20.79 -5.00
C PRO A 48 -13.15 20.05 -3.65
N LEU A 49 -12.08 20.14 -2.83
CA LEU A 49 -11.92 19.45 -1.53
C LEU A 49 -13.08 19.70 -0.55
N ASP A 50 -13.69 20.88 -0.61
CA ASP A 50 -14.69 21.31 0.36
C ASP A 50 -16.13 20.98 -0.05
N LYS A 51 -16.36 20.38 -1.24
CA LYS A 51 -17.71 20.04 -1.73
C LYS A 51 -17.94 18.54 -1.74
N CYS A 52 -18.93 18.09 -0.96
CA CYS A 52 -19.35 16.70 -0.95
C CYS A 52 -20.17 16.35 -2.20
N PRO A 53 -19.77 15.34 -3.01
CA PRO A 53 -20.58 14.86 -4.12
C PRO A 53 -21.87 14.19 -3.62
N PRO A 54 -22.86 13.97 -4.51
CA PRO A 54 -24.08 13.23 -4.16
C PRO A 54 -23.72 11.86 -3.57
N VAL A 55 -24.42 11.45 -2.50
CA VAL A 55 -24.11 10.23 -1.72
C VAL A 55 -23.91 8.98 -2.59
N ALA A 56 -24.72 8.81 -3.64
CA ALA A 56 -24.59 7.68 -4.56
C ALA A 56 -23.26 7.66 -5.33
N VAL A 57 -22.78 8.84 -5.76
CA VAL A 57 -21.50 9.00 -6.45
C VAL A 57 -20.34 8.77 -5.47
N THR A 58 -20.46 9.29 -4.25
CA THR A 58 -19.47 9.05 -3.17
C THR A 58 -19.31 7.57 -2.86
N ILE A 59 -20.40 6.81 -2.76
CA ILE A 59 -20.35 5.36 -2.50
C ILE A 59 -19.63 4.63 -3.63
N ILE A 60 -19.95 4.93 -4.89
CA ILE A 60 -19.31 4.28 -6.05
C ILE A 60 -17.81 4.57 -6.07
N LEU A 61 -17.42 5.82 -5.83
CA LEU A 61 -16.02 6.22 -5.85
C LEU A 61 -15.25 5.68 -4.62
N ALA A 62 -15.89 5.58 -3.46
CA ALA A 62 -15.30 4.93 -2.29
C ALA A 62 -15.03 3.44 -2.57
N ILE A 63 -16.01 2.72 -3.17
CA ILE A 63 -15.82 1.33 -3.59
C ILE A 63 -14.65 1.21 -4.57
N GLN A 64 -14.56 2.12 -5.54
CA GLN A 64 -13.46 2.13 -6.50
C GLN A 64 -12.09 2.26 -5.81
N GLN A 65 -11.97 3.16 -4.83
CA GLN A 65 -10.71 3.35 -4.11
C GLN A 65 -10.34 2.14 -3.24
N VAL A 66 -11.33 1.53 -2.58
CA VAL A 66 -11.13 0.28 -1.84
C VAL A 66 -10.62 -0.82 -2.78
N VAL A 67 -11.27 -1.02 -3.92
CA VAL A 67 -10.88 -2.03 -4.93
C VAL A 67 -9.47 -1.79 -5.46
N MET A 68 -9.03 -0.53 -5.56
CA MET A 68 -7.66 -0.20 -6.00
C MET A 68 -6.60 -0.46 -4.93
N CYS A 69 -6.93 -0.20 -3.67
CA CYS A 69 -6.01 -0.34 -2.55
C CYS A 69 -5.93 -1.78 -2.02
N ILE A 70 -6.97 -2.59 -2.26
CA ILE A 70 -7.06 -3.96 -1.72
C ILE A 70 -5.90 -4.84 -2.20
N THR A 71 -5.44 -4.67 -3.44
CA THR A 71 -4.40 -5.50 -4.04
C THR A 71 -3.05 -5.33 -3.34
N GLY A 72 -2.65 -4.08 -3.08
CA GLY A 72 -1.47 -3.77 -2.27
C GLY A 72 -1.60 -4.29 -0.84
N THR A 73 -2.75 -4.06 -0.21
CA THR A 73 -2.99 -4.42 1.19
C THR A 73 -2.99 -5.94 1.42
N MET A 74 -3.53 -6.73 0.48
CA MET A 74 -3.58 -8.19 0.58
C MET A 74 -2.25 -8.88 0.27
N SER A 75 -1.36 -8.21 -0.48
CA SER A 75 -0.08 -8.79 -0.89
C SER A 75 0.87 -9.03 0.29
N LEU A 76 0.90 -8.12 1.27
CA LEU A 76 1.83 -8.21 2.39
C LEU A 76 1.50 -9.33 3.39
N PRO A 77 0.24 -9.53 3.81
CA PRO A 77 -0.16 -10.72 4.57
C PRO A 77 0.17 -12.03 3.86
N LEU A 78 0.03 -12.08 2.53
CA LEU A 78 0.42 -13.26 1.74
C LEU A 78 1.92 -13.53 1.86
N ILE A 79 2.76 -12.50 1.69
CA ILE A 79 4.21 -12.60 1.85
C ILE A 79 4.55 -13.03 3.29
N LEU A 80 3.94 -12.38 4.28
CA LEU A 80 4.16 -12.64 5.70
C LEU A 80 3.82 -14.09 6.04
N SER A 81 2.68 -14.63 5.58
CA SER A 81 2.31 -16.04 5.80
C SER A 81 3.39 -17.02 5.28
N GLY A 82 4.03 -16.68 4.15
CA GLY A 82 5.15 -17.44 3.60
C GLY A 82 6.43 -17.35 4.43
N LEU A 83 6.69 -16.21 5.06
CA LEU A 83 7.83 -16.04 5.96
C LEU A 83 7.60 -16.68 7.34
N LEU A 84 6.33 -16.83 7.76
CA LEU A 84 5.92 -17.52 8.97
C LEU A 84 5.86 -19.06 8.82
N CYS A 85 6.14 -19.58 7.63
CA CYS A 85 6.03 -21.01 7.29
C CYS A 85 4.59 -21.55 7.41
N GLN A 86 3.59 -20.71 7.13
CA GLN A 86 2.15 -21.04 7.23
C GLN A 86 1.42 -20.77 5.92
N GLU A 87 2.04 -21.06 4.78
CA GLU A 87 1.47 -20.78 3.44
C GLU A 87 0.17 -21.52 3.17
N ASP A 88 0.04 -22.75 3.69
CA ASP A 88 -1.12 -23.60 3.46
C ASP A 88 -2.23 -23.37 4.50
N ASN A 89 -1.99 -22.48 5.47
CA ASN A 89 -2.96 -22.09 6.49
C ASN A 89 -3.79 -20.89 6.01
N TYR A 90 -4.81 -21.18 5.22
CA TYR A 90 -5.71 -20.15 4.67
C TYR A 90 -6.53 -19.42 5.74
N GLU A 91 -6.75 -20.03 6.91
CA GLU A 91 -7.47 -19.38 8.02
C GLU A 91 -6.63 -18.24 8.59
N LEU A 92 -5.36 -18.49 8.90
CA LEU A 92 -4.43 -17.46 9.36
C LEU A 92 -4.25 -16.36 8.30
N LEU A 93 -4.09 -16.75 7.03
CA LEU A 93 -3.96 -15.78 5.94
C LEU A 93 -5.16 -14.84 5.85
N ALA A 94 -6.38 -15.37 5.96
CA ALA A 94 -7.61 -14.57 5.95
C ALA A 94 -7.70 -13.63 7.16
N GLU A 95 -7.31 -14.07 8.36
CA GLU A 95 -7.28 -13.24 9.56
C GLU A 95 -6.25 -12.09 9.43
N LEU A 96 -5.06 -12.37 8.90
CA LEU A 96 -4.03 -11.36 8.66
C LEU A 96 -4.47 -10.34 7.59
N GLN A 97 -5.12 -10.79 6.51
CA GLN A 97 -5.68 -9.91 5.49
C GLN A 97 -6.81 -9.03 6.02
N SER A 98 -7.72 -9.60 6.81
CA SER A 98 -8.79 -8.86 7.47
C SER A 98 -8.23 -7.78 8.41
N THR A 99 -7.22 -8.14 9.21
CA THR A 99 -6.51 -7.21 10.10
C THR A 99 -5.87 -6.07 9.30
N ALA A 100 -5.16 -6.38 8.21
CA ALA A 100 -4.50 -5.38 7.38
C ALA A 100 -5.51 -4.38 6.78
N ILE A 101 -6.64 -4.86 6.26
CA ILE A 101 -7.70 -3.99 5.70
C ILE A 101 -8.34 -3.13 6.80
N PHE A 102 -8.63 -3.71 7.96
CA PHE A 102 -9.23 -2.99 9.09
C PHE A 102 -8.33 -1.86 9.60
N VAL A 103 -7.05 -2.16 9.85
CA VAL A 103 -6.07 -1.15 10.32
C VAL A 103 -5.85 -0.07 9.27
N SER A 104 -5.71 -0.46 8.00
CA SER A 104 -5.56 0.49 6.88
C SER A 104 -6.73 1.48 6.81
N GLY A 105 -7.97 0.99 6.98
CA GLY A 105 -9.17 1.84 7.04
C GLY A 105 -9.16 2.80 8.24
N LEU A 106 -8.86 2.30 9.44
CA LEU A 106 -8.81 3.13 10.65
C LEU A 106 -7.74 4.23 10.56
N VAL A 107 -6.53 3.88 10.11
CA VAL A 107 -5.42 4.82 9.96
C VAL A 107 -5.69 5.81 8.83
N SER A 108 -6.37 5.41 7.75
CA SER A 108 -6.81 6.33 6.70
C SER A 108 -7.76 7.41 7.25
N VAL A 109 -8.72 7.04 8.10
CA VAL A 109 -9.63 8.00 8.74
C VAL A 109 -8.84 8.97 9.63
N LEU A 110 -7.90 8.47 10.43
CA LEU A 110 -7.04 9.32 11.26
C LEU A 110 -6.17 10.26 10.40
N GLN A 111 -5.67 9.78 9.27
CA GLN A 111 -4.80 10.54 8.37
C GLN A 111 -5.53 11.70 7.69
N CYS A 112 -6.75 11.45 7.22
CA CYS A 112 -7.59 12.44 6.58
C CYS A 112 -8.17 13.47 7.58
N THR A 113 -8.34 13.11 8.85
CA THR A 113 -8.93 14.01 9.87
C THR A 113 -7.87 14.79 10.67
N ILE A 114 -6.93 14.07 11.29
CA ILE A 114 -5.94 14.61 12.24
C ILE A 114 -4.54 14.68 11.63
N GLY A 115 -4.21 13.79 10.69
CA GLY A 115 -2.90 13.74 10.02
C GLY A 115 -2.69 14.91 9.07
N ILE A 116 -2.32 14.60 7.83
CA ILE A 116 -2.03 15.62 6.82
C ILE A 116 -3.28 16.32 6.26
N ARG A 117 -4.47 15.74 6.44
CA ARG A 117 -5.74 16.28 5.90
C ARG A 117 -5.79 16.38 4.37
N LEU A 118 -5.12 15.45 3.70
CA LEU A 118 -5.27 15.22 2.27
C LEU A 118 -5.98 13.88 2.06
N PRO A 119 -6.68 13.68 0.92
CA PRO A 119 -7.31 12.40 0.56
C PRO A 119 -6.30 11.31 0.28
N ILE A 120 -5.64 10.81 1.33
CA ILE A 120 -4.58 9.82 1.23
C ILE A 120 -4.99 8.60 2.03
N ILE A 121 -5.30 7.53 1.29
CA ILE A 121 -5.50 6.21 1.86
C ILE A 121 -4.16 5.68 2.37
N GLN A 122 -4.21 5.14 3.57
CA GLN A 122 -3.11 4.46 4.24
C GLN A 122 -3.25 2.95 4.03
N GLY A 123 -2.14 2.25 3.88
CA GLY A 123 -2.12 0.80 3.80
C GLY A 123 -0.76 0.21 4.13
N GLY A 124 -0.60 -1.09 3.94
CA GLY A 124 0.66 -1.77 4.27
C GLY A 124 1.83 -1.36 3.38
N SER A 125 2.99 -1.11 3.98
CA SER A 125 4.21 -0.69 3.28
C SER A 125 5.11 -1.85 2.86
N HIS A 126 5.48 -1.90 1.57
CA HIS A 126 6.43 -2.89 1.05
C HIS A 126 7.88 -2.63 1.49
N SER A 127 8.17 -1.44 2.03
CA SER A 127 9.47 -1.11 2.61
C SER A 127 9.87 -2.03 3.77
N PHE A 128 8.90 -2.69 4.42
CA PHE A 128 9.15 -3.63 5.51
C PHE A 128 9.44 -5.06 5.03
N VAL A 129 9.29 -5.39 3.75
CA VAL A 129 9.52 -6.75 3.26
C VAL A 129 11.00 -7.15 3.36
N ALA A 130 11.91 -6.28 2.93
CA ALA A 130 13.34 -6.53 3.04
C ALA A 130 13.81 -6.80 4.49
N PRO A 131 13.47 -5.97 5.49
CA PRO A 131 13.86 -6.26 6.87
C PRO A 131 13.15 -7.48 7.45
N MET A 132 11.89 -7.78 7.06
CA MET A 132 11.23 -9.03 7.46
C MET A 132 11.98 -10.26 6.93
N ILE A 133 12.36 -10.28 5.65
CA ILE A 133 13.14 -11.38 5.06
C ILE A 133 14.51 -11.50 5.76
N ALA A 134 15.19 -10.38 6.00
CA ALA A 134 16.49 -10.39 6.68
C ALA A 134 16.36 -10.94 8.11
N MET A 135 15.32 -10.54 8.85
CA MET A 135 15.08 -10.98 10.22
C MET A 135 14.70 -12.47 10.30
N LEU A 136 13.84 -12.94 9.40
CA LEU A 136 13.35 -14.31 9.39
C LEU A 136 14.27 -15.30 8.66
N SER A 137 15.38 -14.83 8.09
CA SER A 137 16.43 -15.69 7.52
C SER A 137 17.51 -16.10 8.54
N LEU A 138 17.51 -15.50 9.74
CA LEU A 138 18.39 -15.89 10.84
C LEU A 138 18.17 -17.35 11.22
N GLU A 139 19.24 -18.08 11.57
CA GLU A 139 19.18 -19.53 11.88
C GLU A 139 18.12 -19.88 12.92
N ARG A 140 17.97 -19.04 13.95
CA ARG A 140 16.95 -19.19 15.00
C ARG A 140 15.51 -19.14 14.47
N PHE A 141 15.27 -18.37 13.40
CA PHE A 141 13.95 -18.17 12.80
C PHE A 141 13.87 -18.80 11.42
N ARG A 142 14.74 -19.75 11.05
CA ARG A 142 14.65 -20.42 9.75
C ARG A 142 13.49 -21.42 9.78
N CYS A 143 12.69 -21.51 8.71
CA CYS A 143 11.62 -22.51 8.64
C CYS A 143 12.21 -23.93 8.83
N PRO A 144 11.55 -24.81 9.59
CA PRO A 144 12.00 -26.19 9.70
C PRO A 144 12.02 -26.81 8.30
N GLU A 145 13.18 -27.33 7.89
CA GLU A 145 13.29 -28.04 6.62
C GLU A 145 12.46 -29.33 6.70
N THR A 146 11.75 -29.64 5.63
CA THR A 146 10.90 -30.83 5.54
C THR A 146 11.63 -32.11 5.97
N PRO A 147 10.92 -33.14 6.46
CA PRO A 147 11.52 -34.40 6.94
C PRO A 147 12.45 -35.11 5.93
N GLU A 148 12.43 -34.74 4.65
CA GLU A 148 13.31 -35.28 3.61
C GLU A 148 14.73 -34.68 3.64
N ALA A 149 14.89 -33.40 4.01
CA ALA A 149 16.21 -32.78 4.19
C ALA A 149 16.90 -33.29 5.46
N THR A 150 16.12 -33.65 6.47
CA THR A 150 16.60 -34.22 7.74
C THR A 150 17.14 -35.64 7.57
N LEU A 151 16.63 -36.41 6.60
CA LEU A 151 17.10 -37.77 6.31
C LEU A 151 18.46 -37.79 5.61
N MET A 152 18.80 -36.77 4.80
CA MET A 152 20.10 -36.67 4.13
C MET A 152 21.22 -36.16 5.05
N ALA A 153 20.87 -35.46 6.14
CA ALA A 153 21.82 -34.98 7.15
C ALA A 153 22.14 -36.03 8.23
N ASN A 154 21.41 -37.15 8.29
CA ASN A 154 21.52 -38.15 9.35
C ASN A 154 22.65 -39.19 9.15
N THR A 155 23.49 -39.05 8.12
CA THR A 155 24.59 -40.02 7.88
C THR A 155 25.91 -39.66 8.54
N THR A 156 26.04 -38.52 9.22
CA THR A 156 27.22 -38.25 10.05
C THR A 156 26.86 -37.50 11.34
N LEU A 157 27.36 -38.02 12.47
CA LEU A 157 27.44 -37.41 13.81
C LEU A 157 26.24 -37.59 14.76
N GLY A 158 26.14 -38.78 15.35
CA GLY A 158 25.24 -39.12 16.46
C GLY A 158 25.61 -38.53 17.83
N ASN A 159 25.99 -37.25 17.92
CA ASN A 159 26.26 -36.59 19.22
C ASN A 159 25.82 -35.11 19.30
N LEU A 160 24.99 -34.64 18.36
CA LEU A 160 24.42 -33.28 18.36
C LEU A 160 22.93 -33.26 18.72
N SER A 161 22.39 -34.30 19.37
CA SER A 161 20.98 -34.38 19.74
C SER A 161 20.57 -33.35 20.80
N SER A 162 21.40 -33.09 21.81
CA SER A 162 21.06 -32.10 22.86
C SER A 162 21.07 -30.62 22.42
N ALA A 163 21.70 -30.28 21.29
CA ALA A 163 21.60 -28.94 20.71
C ALA A 163 20.48 -28.83 19.65
N ARG A 164 20.04 -29.96 19.09
CA ARG A 164 19.00 -30.04 18.06
C ARG A 164 17.58 -30.02 18.67
N ASP A 165 17.42 -30.53 19.89
CA ASP A 165 16.14 -30.49 20.64
C ASP A 165 15.80 -29.09 21.22
N ALA A 166 16.75 -28.14 21.22
CA ALA A 166 16.47 -26.74 21.52
C ALA A 166 16.16 -25.90 20.26
N MET A 167 16.36 -26.47 19.07
CA MET A 167 16.07 -25.87 17.76
C MET A 167 14.72 -26.35 17.20
N SER A 168 14.08 -27.35 17.83
CA SER A 168 12.75 -27.84 17.46
C SER A 168 11.64 -26.97 18.05
N ASP A 169 10.73 -26.53 17.17
CA ASP A 169 9.45 -25.86 17.46
C ASP A 169 9.47 -24.37 17.86
N VAL A 170 10.21 -23.54 17.11
CA VAL A 170 9.83 -22.12 17.03
C VAL A 170 8.49 -22.04 16.31
N GLN A 171 7.42 -21.88 17.10
CA GLN A 171 6.06 -21.76 16.58
C GLN A 171 5.95 -20.52 15.68
N TRP A 172 5.01 -20.53 14.73
CA TRP A 172 4.84 -19.40 13.80
C TRP A 172 4.51 -18.09 14.53
N GLN A 173 3.89 -18.19 15.70
CA GLN A 173 3.60 -17.09 16.61
C GLN A 173 4.88 -16.39 17.08
N ASP A 174 5.94 -17.12 17.43
CA ASP A 174 7.18 -16.52 17.91
C ASP A 174 7.86 -15.67 16.83
N ARG A 175 7.80 -16.13 15.58
CA ARG A 175 8.30 -15.38 14.42
C ARG A 175 7.51 -14.09 14.25
N LEU A 176 6.19 -14.19 14.33
CA LEU A 176 5.30 -13.04 14.20
C LEU A 176 5.48 -12.05 15.37
N ASN A 177 5.61 -12.53 16.60
CA ASN A 177 5.80 -11.72 17.81
C ASN A 177 7.09 -10.90 17.74
N VAL A 178 8.16 -11.45 17.16
CA VAL A 178 9.43 -10.74 16.97
C VAL A 178 9.32 -9.66 15.90
N VAL A 179 8.62 -9.94 14.80
CA VAL A 179 8.34 -8.96 13.73
C VAL A 179 7.50 -7.81 14.28
N GLN A 180 6.42 -8.12 15.01
CA GLN A 180 5.54 -7.13 15.63
C GLN A 180 6.25 -6.27 16.67
N GLY A 181 6.98 -6.89 17.62
CA GLY A 181 7.68 -6.16 18.67
C GLY A 181 8.78 -5.25 18.11
N SER A 182 9.52 -5.74 17.11
CA SER A 182 10.53 -4.94 16.41
C SER A 182 9.91 -3.77 15.64
N LEU A 183 8.77 -3.99 14.98
CA LEU A 183 8.03 -2.94 14.27
C LEU A 183 7.52 -1.87 15.23
N MET A 184 6.90 -2.25 16.35
CA MET A 184 6.36 -1.28 17.32
C MET A 184 7.45 -0.33 17.82
N VAL A 185 8.64 -0.85 18.16
CA VAL A 185 9.77 -0.03 18.59
C VAL A 185 10.27 0.88 17.46
N ALA A 186 10.38 0.36 16.23
CA ALA A 186 10.77 1.17 15.08
C ALA A 186 9.77 2.30 14.79
N SER A 187 8.47 2.05 14.92
CA SER A 187 7.43 3.04 14.71
C SER A 187 7.39 4.13 15.79
N ILE A 188 7.86 3.84 17.01
CA ILE A 188 8.09 4.90 18.02
C ILE A 188 9.12 5.91 17.54
N VAL A 189 10.14 5.48 16.80
CA VAL A 189 11.10 6.40 16.17
C VAL A 189 10.41 7.30 15.16
N GLN A 190 9.50 6.75 14.34
CA GLN A 190 8.70 7.55 13.39
C GLN A 190 7.81 8.57 14.10
N ILE A 191 7.15 8.17 15.19
CA ILE A 191 6.35 9.05 16.04
C ILE A 191 7.23 10.19 16.58
N PHE A 192 8.44 9.87 17.06
CA PHE A 192 9.37 10.88 17.55
C PHE A 192 9.82 11.86 16.46
N LEU A 193 10.09 11.36 15.25
CA LEU A 193 10.42 12.21 14.09
C LEU A 193 9.26 13.13 13.70
N GLY A 194 8.02 12.63 13.76
CA GLY A 194 6.81 13.43 13.54
C GLY A 194 6.60 14.50 14.61
N CYS A 195 6.72 14.15 15.90
CA CYS A 195 6.53 15.06 17.02
C CYS A 195 7.59 16.17 17.11
N THR A 196 8.87 15.84 16.87
CA THR A 196 9.98 16.80 16.93
C THR A 196 9.98 17.76 15.74
N GLY A 197 9.23 17.43 14.69
CA GLY A 197 9.24 18.16 13.44
C GLY A 197 10.54 18.03 12.63
N ALA A 198 11.38 17.05 12.99
CA ALA A 198 12.63 16.75 12.30
C ALA A 198 12.42 16.38 10.81
N ILE A 199 11.23 15.90 10.46
CA ILE A 199 10.88 15.60 9.06
C ILE A 199 10.90 16.88 8.23
N GLY A 200 10.44 18.02 8.78
CA GLY A 200 10.55 19.33 8.12
C GLY A 200 11.98 19.72 7.72
N PHE A 201 12.98 19.33 8.54
CA PHE A 201 14.39 19.49 8.20
C PHE A 201 14.83 18.46 7.15
N LEU A 202 14.40 17.19 7.30
CA LEU A 202 14.71 16.12 6.36
C LEU A 202 14.17 16.39 4.95
N LEU A 203 13.03 17.10 4.83
CA LEU A 203 12.43 17.53 3.56
C LEU A 203 13.38 18.38 2.70
N GLN A 204 14.38 19.06 3.30
CA GLN A 204 15.37 19.82 2.53
C GLN A 204 16.35 18.92 1.76
N TYR A 205 16.51 17.67 2.20
CA TYR A 205 17.44 16.69 1.61
C TYR A 205 16.73 15.61 0.80
N ILE A 206 15.42 15.41 1.01
CA ILE A 206 14.61 14.46 0.26
C ILE A 206 14.22 15.10 -1.07
N GLY A 207 14.90 14.70 -2.15
CA GLY A 207 14.58 15.09 -3.52
C GLY A 207 14.23 13.90 -4.41
N PRO A 208 13.82 14.15 -5.67
CA PRO A 208 13.58 13.07 -6.65
C PRO A 208 14.78 12.13 -6.82
N LEU A 209 16.01 12.68 -6.68
CA LEU A 209 17.27 11.95 -6.74
C LEU A 209 17.45 10.92 -5.62
N THR A 210 16.84 11.12 -4.45
CA THR A 210 16.89 10.15 -3.34
C THR A 210 15.66 9.23 -3.34
N ILE A 211 14.50 9.74 -3.74
CA ILE A 211 13.24 8.98 -3.80
C ILE A 211 13.31 7.87 -4.86
N ALA A 212 13.74 8.19 -6.10
CA ALA A 212 13.70 7.22 -7.19
C ALA A 212 14.60 5.98 -6.95
N PRO A 213 15.86 6.10 -6.49
CA PRO A 213 16.68 4.94 -6.13
C PRO A 213 16.09 4.14 -4.97
N THR A 214 15.52 4.80 -3.97
CA THR A 214 14.91 4.14 -2.80
C THR A 214 13.73 3.27 -3.23
N ILE A 215 12.80 3.81 -4.02
CA ILE A 215 11.66 3.05 -4.56
C ILE A 215 12.14 1.91 -5.45
N THR A 216 13.18 2.13 -6.26
CA THR A 216 13.76 1.09 -7.11
C THR A 216 14.35 -0.06 -6.28
N MET A 217 15.03 0.24 -5.16
CA MET A 217 15.56 -0.76 -4.24
C MET A 217 14.45 -1.54 -3.51
N ILE A 218 13.37 -0.87 -3.09
CA ILE A 218 12.19 -1.54 -2.53
C ILE A 218 11.64 -2.53 -3.56
N GLY A 219 11.45 -2.10 -4.81
CA GLY A 219 10.98 -2.97 -5.89
C GLY A 219 11.90 -4.18 -6.15
N LEU A 220 13.22 -3.96 -6.20
CA LEU A 220 14.21 -5.04 -6.40
C LEU A 220 14.23 -6.04 -5.24
N SER A 221 13.99 -5.58 -4.01
CA SER A 221 13.93 -6.48 -2.84
C SER A 221 12.78 -7.49 -2.90
N LEU A 222 11.73 -7.19 -3.67
CA LEU A 222 10.58 -8.07 -3.87
C LEU A 222 10.82 -9.16 -4.91
N PHE A 223 11.97 -9.16 -5.61
CA PHE A 223 12.25 -10.14 -6.66
C PHE A 223 12.17 -11.59 -6.16
N SER A 224 12.70 -11.88 -4.98
CA SER A 224 12.68 -13.23 -4.39
C SER A 224 11.25 -13.72 -4.13
N VAL A 225 10.38 -12.80 -3.70
CA VAL A 225 8.95 -13.04 -3.48
C VAL A 225 8.25 -13.31 -4.81
N VAL A 226 8.43 -12.41 -5.79
CA VAL A 226 7.82 -12.55 -7.12
C VAL A 226 8.22 -13.87 -7.75
N TYR A 227 9.52 -14.21 -7.74
CA TYR A 227 10.02 -15.49 -8.25
C TYR A 227 9.34 -16.69 -7.59
N LYS A 228 9.22 -16.70 -6.25
CA LYS A 228 8.60 -17.78 -5.49
C LYS A 228 7.12 -18.00 -5.80
N TYR A 229 6.35 -16.95 -6.10
CA TYR A 229 4.94 -17.09 -6.48
C TYR A 229 4.78 -17.35 -7.98
N SER A 230 5.66 -16.83 -8.83
CA SER A 230 5.63 -17.03 -10.28
C SER A 230 6.01 -18.45 -10.71
N GLN A 231 6.78 -19.18 -9.89
CA GLN A 231 7.17 -20.57 -10.19
C GLN A 231 5.98 -21.53 -10.26
N ALA A 232 4.82 -21.18 -9.64
CA ALA A 232 3.61 -22.00 -9.71
C ALA A 232 3.17 -22.20 -11.17
N HIS A 233 3.14 -21.13 -11.97
CA HIS A 233 2.91 -21.22 -13.40
C HIS A 233 3.40 -19.96 -14.13
N TRP A 234 4.58 -20.06 -14.75
CA TRP A 234 5.23 -18.92 -15.44
C TRP A 234 4.36 -18.29 -16.54
N GLY A 235 3.58 -19.11 -17.27
CA GLY A 235 2.70 -18.62 -18.34
C GLY A 235 1.55 -17.76 -17.83
N MET A 236 1.03 -18.04 -16.63
CA MET A 236 -0.05 -17.25 -16.03
C MET A 236 0.49 -15.93 -15.50
N TRP A 237 1.67 -15.95 -14.88
CA TRP A 237 2.37 -14.74 -14.48
C TRP A 237 2.66 -13.82 -15.68
N ALA A 238 3.18 -14.37 -16.79
CA ALA A 238 3.45 -13.60 -18.01
C ALA A 238 2.17 -13.00 -18.59
N LEU A 239 1.06 -13.75 -18.58
CA LEU A 239 -0.26 -13.26 -18.98
C LEU A 239 -0.71 -12.09 -18.09
N SER A 240 -0.60 -12.20 -16.77
CA SER A 240 -0.97 -11.13 -15.85
C SER A 240 -0.17 -9.85 -16.12
N CYS A 241 1.15 -9.95 -16.32
CA CYS A 241 2.00 -8.82 -16.68
C CYS A 241 1.61 -8.20 -18.02
N ALA A 242 1.34 -9.03 -19.03
CA ALA A 242 0.91 -8.56 -20.34
C ALA A 242 -0.41 -7.77 -20.27
N ILE A 243 -1.39 -8.26 -19.50
CA ILE A 243 -2.68 -7.57 -19.34
C ILE A 243 -2.50 -6.22 -18.65
N VAL A 244 -1.71 -6.15 -17.57
CA VAL A 244 -1.43 -4.88 -16.88
C VAL A 244 -0.75 -3.90 -17.83
N PHE A 245 0.26 -4.36 -18.58
CA PHE A 245 0.99 -3.52 -19.54
C PHE A 245 0.09 -3.01 -20.67
N ILE A 246 -0.70 -3.90 -21.29
CA ILE A 246 -1.63 -3.55 -22.37
C ILE A 246 -2.69 -2.57 -21.86
N SER A 247 -3.23 -2.81 -20.68
CA SER A 247 -4.26 -1.94 -20.07
C SER A 247 -3.72 -0.56 -19.72
N GLY A 248 -2.52 -0.50 -19.12
CA GLY A 248 -1.90 0.76 -18.69
C GLY A 248 -1.34 1.61 -19.83
N VAL A 249 -0.77 0.98 -20.87
CA VAL A 249 -0.08 1.69 -21.96
C VAL A 249 -0.99 1.90 -23.17
N TYR A 250 -1.62 0.84 -23.69
CA TYR A 250 -2.32 0.86 -24.97
C TYR A 250 -3.81 1.21 -24.85
N LEU A 251 -4.51 0.63 -23.87
CA LEU A 251 -5.94 0.85 -23.67
C LEU A 251 -6.24 2.18 -22.95
N ARG A 252 -5.21 3.00 -22.71
CA ARG A 252 -5.32 4.24 -21.92
C ARG A 252 -6.34 5.24 -22.46
N LYS A 253 -6.53 5.28 -23.78
CA LYS A 253 -7.44 6.23 -24.46
C LYS A 253 -8.86 5.69 -24.64
N ILE A 254 -9.12 4.43 -24.30
CA ILE A 254 -10.44 3.83 -24.51
C ILE A 254 -11.39 4.28 -23.41
N GLN A 255 -12.41 5.02 -23.80
CA GLN A 255 -13.52 5.39 -22.94
C GLN A 255 -14.61 4.32 -23.05
N VAL A 256 -14.97 3.71 -21.94
CA VAL A 256 -16.10 2.78 -21.89
C VAL A 256 -17.36 3.60 -21.55
N PRO A 257 -18.38 3.60 -22.43
CA PRO A 257 -19.63 4.29 -22.14
C PRO A 257 -20.45 3.48 -21.14
N PHE A 258 -20.61 3.99 -19.92
CA PHE A 258 -21.55 3.45 -18.94
C PHE A 258 -22.89 4.17 -19.07
N VAL A 259 -23.98 3.41 -19.01
CA VAL A 259 -25.34 3.98 -18.94
C VAL A 259 -25.63 4.22 -17.47
N TRP A 260 -25.70 5.49 -17.06
CA TRP A 260 -26.07 5.85 -15.70
C TRP A 260 -27.50 6.40 -15.67
N TRP A 261 -28.30 5.94 -14.71
CA TRP A 261 -29.68 6.36 -14.54
C TRP A 261 -29.76 7.39 -13.39
N SER A 262 -30.04 8.66 -13.74
CA SER A 262 -30.40 9.69 -12.75
C SER A 262 -31.91 9.85 -12.61
N ARG A 263 -32.38 10.26 -11.42
CA ARG A 263 -33.80 10.57 -11.21
C ARG A 263 -34.20 11.92 -11.83
N LYS A 264 -33.23 12.79 -12.10
CA LYS A 264 -33.43 14.14 -12.69
C LYS A 264 -33.22 14.17 -14.21
N GLU A 265 -32.29 13.37 -14.70
CA GLU A 265 -32.08 13.14 -16.13
C GLU A 265 -32.20 11.65 -16.39
N LYS A 266 -33.00 11.22 -17.36
CA LYS A 266 -33.12 9.81 -17.77
C LYS A 266 -31.71 9.21 -18.09
N CYS A 267 -31.65 7.96 -18.56
CA CYS A 267 -30.39 7.32 -18.96
C CYS A 267 -29.45 8.26 -19.74
N HIS A 268 -28.35 8.67 -19.12
CA HIS A 268 -27.29 9.42 -19.78
C HIS A 268 -26.03 8.56 -19.83
N LYS A 269 -25.26 8.70 -20.90
CA LYS A 269 -24.02 7.97 -21.10
C LYS A 269 -22.90 8.74 -20.41
N VAL A 270 -22.26 8.13 -19.43
CA VAL A 270 -21.05 8.64 -18.79
C VAL A 270 -19.87 7.81 -19.29
N SER A 271 -18.92 8.47 -19.93
CA SER A 271 -17.68 7.83 -20.41
C SER A 271 -16.66 7.76 -19.28
N CYS A 272 -16.14 6.56 -18.96
CA CYS A 272 -15.12 6.37 -17.93
C CYS A 272 -13.90 5.60 -18.47
N TYR A 273 -12.70 5.92 -17.99
CA TYR A 273 -11.41 5.34 -18.40
C TYR A 273 -11.07 4.05 -17.64
N LEU A 274 -12.02 3.11 -17.58
CA LEU A 274 -11.99 1.92 -16.72
C LEU A 274 -10.66 1.13 -16.76
N PHE A 275 -10.06 0.96 -17.94
CA PHE A 275 -8.81 0.19 -18.13
C PHE A 275 -7.57 0.82 -17.49
N VAL A 276 -7.54 2.14 -17.39
CA VAL A 276 -6.45 2.89 -16.72
C VAL A 276 -6.67 2.92 -15.23
N LEU A 277 -7.94 2.99 -14.82
CA LEU A 277 -8.29 3.12 -13.43
C LEU A 277 -8.17 1.80 -12.67
N LEU A 278 -8.40 0.63 -13.30
CA LEU A 278 -8.38 -0.68 -12.61
C LEU A 278 -7.53 -1.77 -13.33
N PRO A 279 -6.34 -1.49 -13.88
CA PRO A 279 -5.59 -2.44 -14.71
C PRO A 279 -5.21 -3.73 -13.95
N VAL A 280 -4.85 -3.60 -12.67
CA VAL A 280 -4.49 -4.75 -11.82
C VAL A 280 -5.69 -5.66 -11.57
N VAL A 281 -6.88 -5.08 -11.34
CA VAL A 281 -8.10 -5.85 -11.09
C VAL A 281 -8.52 -6.63 -12.33
N PHE A 282 -8.46 -6.02 -13.52
CA PHE A 282 -8.68 -6.73 -14.78
C PHE A 282 -7.71 -7.89 -14.96
N SER A 283 -6.44 -7.68 -14.65
CA SER A 283 -5.43 -8.72 -14.70
C SER A 283 -5.76 -9.89 -13.76
N ILE A 284 -6.17 -9.62 -12.53
CA ILE A 284 -6.60 -10.65 -11.56
C ILE A 284 -7.81 -11.42 -12.09
N VAL A 285 -8.86 -10.75 -12.56
CA VAL A 285 -10.09 -11.41 -13.03
C VAL A 285 -9.82 -12.28 -14.25
N ILE A 286 -9.12 -11.76 -15.26
CA ILE A 286 -8.85 -12.50 -16.50
C ILE A 286 -7.90 -13.68 -16.23
N THR A 287 -6.85 -13.47 -15.43
CA THR A 287 -5.91 -14.55 -15.08
C THR A 287 -6.62 -15.62 -14.25
N TRP A 288 -7.46 -15.22 -13.29
CA TRP A 288 -8.25 -16.16 -12.49
C TRP A 288 -9.22 -16.98 -13.35
N LEU A 289 -9.90 -16.35 -14.32
CA LEU A 289 -10.77 -17.05 -15.27
C LEU A 289 -9.99 -18.07 -16.11
N ALA A 290 -8.79 -17.71 -16.58
CA ALA A 290 -7.92 -18.63 -17.29
C ALA A 290 -7.48 -19.80 -16.40
N CYS A 291 -7.10 -19.55 -15.14
CA CYS A 291 -6.80 -20.61 -14.16
C CYS A 291 -8.02 -21.50 -13.90
N TRP A 292 -9.23 -20.92 -13.82
CA TRP A 292 -10.47 -21.67 -13.63
C TRP A 292 -10.75 -22.61 -14.82
N ILE A 293 -10.56 -22.12 -16.05
CA ILE A 293 -10.69 -22.96 -17.26
C ILE A 293 -9.66 -24.10 -17.23
N LEU A 294 -8.38 -23.82 -16.92
CA LEU A 294 -7.33 -24.85 -16.84
C LEU A 294 -7.58 -25.87 -15.73
N THR A 295 -8.19 -25.45 -14.63
CA THR A 295 -8.61 -26.33 -13.54
C THR A 295 -9.77 -27.22 -14.00
N ALA A 296 -10.77 -26.64 -14.67
CA ALA A 296 -11.93 -27.38 -15.18
C ALA A 296 -11.58 -28.38 -16.30
N THR A 297 -10.54 -28.09 -17.11
CA THR A 297 -10.05 -29.01 -18.15
C THR A 297 -9.10 -30.09 -17.62
N GLY A 298 -8.74 -30.07 -16.33
CA GLY A 298 -7.79 -31.03 -15.74
C GLY A 298 -6.36 -30.87 -16.24
N SER A 299 -6.00 -29.69 -16.78
CA SER A 299 -4.65 -29.43 -17.30
C SER A 299 -3.61 -29.19 -16.21
N LEU A 300 -4.04 -28.94 -14.97
CA LEU A 300 -3.18 -28.71 -13.83
C LEU A 300 -3.14 -29.96 -12.93
N PRO A 301 -1.97 -30.36 -12.41
CA PRO A 301 -1.85 -31.56 -11.59
C PRO A 301 -2.71 -31.48 -10.32
N ASP A 302 -3.34 -32.61 -9.96
CA ASP A 302 -4.15 -32.74 -8.73
C ASP A 302 -3.28 -32.97 -7.49
N ASP A 303 -2.02 -33.34 -7.65
CA ASP A 303 -1.11 -33.65 -6.55
C ASP A 303 -0.75 -32.37 -5.74
N PRO A 304 -1.08 -32.29 -4.44
CA PRO A 304 -0.78 -31.11 -3.61
C PRO A 304 0.71 -30.80 -3.47
N LYS A 305 1.59 -31.79 -3.74
CA LYS A 305 3.04 -31.65 -3.72
C LYS A 305 3.61 -31.02 -5.00
N ALA A 306 2.83 -31.00 -6.09
CA ALA A 306 3.28 -30.40 -7.33
C ALA A 306 3.26 -28.87 -7.22
N VAL A 307 4.33 -28.21 -7.69
CA VAL A 307 4.45 -26.75 -7.66
C VAL A 307 3.30 -26.07 -8.40
N GLN A 308 2.78 -26.71 -9.45
CA GLN A 308 1.66 -26.22 -10.26
C GLN A 308 0.29 -26.36 -9.60
N TYR A 309 0.16 -27.13 -8.51
CA TYR A 309 -1.10 -27.28 -7.77
C TYR A 309 -1.61 -25.94 -7.24
N LYS A 310 -0.69 -25.06 -6.78
CA LYS A 310 -1.01 -23.73 -6.28
C LYS A 310 -1.60 -22.79 -7.35
N ALA A 311 -1.51 -23.13 -8.64
CA ALA A 311 -2.12 -22.36 -9.73
C ALA A 311 -3.62 -22.66 -9.92
N ARG A 312 -4.14 -23.71 -9.28
CA ARG A 312 -5.54 -24.10 -9.39
C ARG A 312 -6.45 -23.19 -8.57
N THR A 313 -7.67 -23.03 -9.02
CA THR A 313 -8.66 -22.19 -8.32
C THR A 313 -9.35 -22.88 -7.15
N ASP A 314 -9.30 -24.22 -7.08
CA ASP A 314 -9.89 -25.04 -6.01
C ASP A 314 -8.96 -25.24 -4.80
N ALA A 315 -7.65 -25.00 -4.94
CA ALA A 315 -6.67 -25.20 -3.88
C ALA A 315 -6.98 -24.41 -2.59
N GLY A 316 -7.57 -23.21 -2.70
CA GLY A 316 -7.92 -22.34 -1.58
C GLY A 316 -9.35 -22.48 -1.04
N LEU A 317 -10.16 -23.39 -1.61
CA LEU A 317 -11.60 -23.44 -1.30
C LEU A 317 -11.88 -23.83 0.17
N VAL A 318 -10.98 -24.61 0.77
CA VAL A 318 -11.04 -25.00 2.19
C VAL A 318 -10.99 -23.78 3.11
N GLY A 319 -10.15 -22.78 2.77
CA GLY A 319 -10.05 -21.54 3.52
C GLY A 319 -11.35 -20.74 3.54
N ILE A 320 -12.05 -20.68 2.40
CA ILE A 320 -13.35 -19.99 2.30
C ILE A 320 -14.41 -20.71 3.13
N ARG A 321 -14.40 -22.05 3.13
CA ARG A 321 -15.38 -22.85 3.86
C ARG A 321 -15.22 -22.76 5.38
N ASN A 322 -13.97 -22.67 5.86
CA ASN A 322 -13.68 -22.61 7.29
C ASN A 322 -13.62 -21.17 7.84
N ALA A 323 -13.62 -20.16 6.97
CA ALA A 323 -13.51 -18.77 7.38
C ALA A 323 -14.65 -18.35 8.32
N LYS A 324 -14.29 -17.61 9.37
CA LYS A 324 -15.25 -16.99 10.29
C LYS A 324 -16.02 -15.88 9.55
N TRP A 325 -17.33 -15.84 9.74
CA TRP A 325 -18.18 -14.77 9.18
C TRP A 325 -17.89 -13.39 9.76
N PHE A 326 -17.52 -13.33 11.03
CA PHE A 326 -17.12 -12.10 11.71
C PHE A 326 -15.82 -12.34 12.46
N PHE A 327 -14.83 -11.48 12.20
CA PHE A 327 -13.53 -11.47 12.86
C PHE A 327 -13.20 -10.04 13.22
N PHE A 328 -12.80 -9.83 14.48
CA PHE A 328 -12.39 -8.53 14.98
C PHE A 328 -10.95 -8.64 15.50
N PRO A 329 -9.98 -7.94 14.88
CA PRO A 329 -8.59 -8.00 15.33
C PRO A 329 -8.45 -7.24 16.66
N TYR A 330 -7.77 -7.86 17.62
CA TYR A 330 -7.49 -7.24 18.93
C TYR A 330 -6.00 -7.33 19.28
N PRO A 331 -5.48 -6.40 20.10
CA PRO A 331 -4.05 -6.37 20.40
C PRO A 331 -3.59 -7.63 21.13
N GLY A 332 -2.45 -8.19 20.72
CA GLY A 332 -1.85 -9.36 21.36
C GLY A 332 -2.53 -10.70 21.04
N GLN A 333 -3.42 -10.76 20.04
CA GLN A 333 -4.14 -11.99 19.66
C GLN A 333 -3.23 -13.15 19.21
N TYR A 334 -2.01 -12.85 18.75
CA TYR A 334 -1.03 -13.84 18.29
C TYR A 334 0.09 -14.12 19.30
N GLY A 335 0.03 -13.51 20.49
CA GLY A 335 1.04 -13.62 21.54
C GLY A 335 1.57 -12.25 21.99
N THR A 336 2.50 -12.28 22.93
CA THR A 336 3.15 -11.06 23.45
C THR A 336 4.29 -10.63 22.53
N PRO A 337 4.32 -9.36 22.06
CA PRO A 337 5.39 -8.87 21.21
C PRO A 337 6.76 -9.03 21.86
N VAL A 338 7.74 -9.53 21.10
CA VAL A 338 9.12 -9.74 21.56
C VAL A 338 10.03 -8.80 20.79
N ILE A 339 10.96 -8.15 21.50
CA ILE A 339 11.87 -7.19 20.88
C ILE A 339 13.18 -7.88 20.54
N ASN A 340 13.61 -7.78 19.28
CA ASN A 340 14.93 -8.22 18.83
C ASN A 340 15.73 -7.00 18.34
N ALA A 341 16.91 -6.74 18.90
CA ALA A 341 17.69 -5.56 18.55
C ALA A 341 18.04 -5.49 17.05
N GLY A 342 18.48 -6.60 16.44
CA GLY A 342 18.76 -6.65 15.00
C GLY A 342 17.51 -6.42 14.16
N GLY A 343 16.38 -7.01 14.59
CA GLY A 343 15.07 -6.77 13.97
C GLY A 343 14.63 -5.31 14.04
N VAL A 344 14.85 -4.65 15.18
CA VAL A 344 14.53 -3.22 15.38
C VAL A 344 15.31 -2.35 14.40
N PHE A 345 16.63 -2.55 14.25
CA PHE A 345 17.42 -1.77 13.30
C PHE A 345 16.94 -1.95 11.86
N GLY A 346 16.61 -3.19 11.46
CA GLY A 346 16.01 -3.47 10.15
C GLY A 346 14.67 -2.76 9.96
N MET A 347 13.79 -2.83 10.97
CA MET A 347 12.48 -2.18 10.91
C MET A 347 12.58 -0.66 10.91
N ILE A 348 13.57 -0.06 11.60
CA ILE A 348 13.84 1.38 11.52
C ILE A 348 14.23 1.77 10.09
N ALA A 349 15.08 0.98 9.42
CA ALA A 349 15.44 1.24 8.03
C ALA A 349 14.21 1.18 7.10
N GLY A 350 13.35 0.17 7.26
CA GLY A 350 12.08 0.08 6.52
C GLY A 350 11.13 1.25 6.82
N THR A 351 11.09 1.70 8.07
CA THR A 351 10.31 2.85 8.51
C THR A 351 10.80 4.15 7.86
N LEU A 352 12.11 4.38 7.82
CA LEU A 352 12.69 5.56 7.16
C LEU A 352 12.45 5.55 5.65
N ALA A 353 12.54 4.39 5.01
CA ALA A 353 12.19 4.23 3.60
C ALA A 353 10.70 4.55 3.35
N SER A 354 9.82 4.09 4.24
CA SER A 354 8.38 4.41 4.22
C SER A 354 8.12 5.91 4.40
N VAL A 355 8.87 6.61 5.27
CA VAL A 355 8.77 8.07 5.43
C VAL A 355 9.10 8.79 4.12
N VAL A 356 10.16 8.38 3.43
CA VAL A 356 10.56 8.96 2.13
C VAL A 356 9.47 8.74 1.08
N GLU A 357 8.88 7.54 1.03
CA GLU A 357 7.76 7.20 0.15
C GLU A 357 6.53 8.07 0.43
N SER A 358 6.08 8.12 1.69
CA SER A 358 4.90 8.91 2.10
C SER A 358 5.07 10.41 1.89
N VAL A 359 6.27 10.96 2.09
CA VAL A 359 6.55 12.36 1.73
C VAL A 359 6.31 12.58 0.24
N GLY A 360 6.83 11.71 -0.63
CA GLY A 360 6.60 11.80 -2.07
C GLY A 360 5.11 11.83 -2.42
N ASP A 361 4.34 10.94 -1.78
CA ASP A 361 2.90 10.84 -1.95
C ASP A 361 2.15 12.09 -1.46
N TYR A 362 2.58 12.70 -0.36
CA TYR A 362 1.97 13.93 0.16
C TYR A 362 2.09 15.09 -0.83
N TYR A 363 3.28 15.28 -1.40
CA TYR A 363 3.51 16.33 -2.40
C TYR A 363 2.83 16.02 -3.74
N ALA A 364 2.83 14.76 -4.17
CA ALA A 364 2.11 14.33 -5.36
C ALA A 364 0.60 14.54 -5.19
N ALA A 365 0.03 14.14 -4.05
CA ALA A 365 -1.38 14.34 -3.73
C ALA A 365 -1.75 15.81 -3.70
N ALA A 366 -0.95 16.67 -3.06
CA ALA A 366 -1.18 18.11 -3.03
C ALA A 366 -1.17 18.72 -4.44
N LYS A 367 -0.22 18.32 -5.28
CA LYS A 367 -0.13 18.78 -6.68
C LYS A 367 -1.32 18.33 -7.53
N LEU A 368 -1.72 17.06 -7.42
CA LEU A 368 -2.89 16.52 -8.14
C LEU A 368 -4.20 17.11 -7.62
N CYS A 369 -4.23 17.42 -6.32
CA CYS A 369 -5.29 18.17 -5.68
C CYS A 369 -5.14 19.69 -5.88
N GLN A 370 -4.30 20.20 -6.80
CA GLN A 370 -4.07 21.63 -7.07
C GLN A 370 -4.19 22.53 -5.81
N VAL A 371 -3.59 22.07 -4.71
CA VAL A 371 -3.47 22.82 -3.46
C VAL A 371 -2.00 23.16 -3.25
N PRO A 372 -1.69 24.24 -2.50
CA PRO A 372 -0.31 24.55 -2.17
C PRO A 372 0.37 23.36 -1.50
N ALA A 373 1.68 23.26 -1.69
CA ALA A 373 2.49 22.21 -1.07
C ALA A 373 2.24 22.19 0.46
N PRO A 374 2.11 20.99 1.07
CA PRO A 374 1.77 20.88 2.47
C PRO A 374 2.87 21.51 3.32
N PRO A 375 2.53 22.41 4.27
CA PRO A 375 3.53 23.01 5.13
C PRO A 375 4.15 21.96 6.07
N ALA A 376 5.36 22.21 6.57
CA ALA A 376 6.12 21.25 7.36
C ALA A 376 5.32 20.69 8.56
N HIS A 377 4.53 21.52 9.25
CA HIS A 377 3.70 21.08 10.37
C HIS A 377 2.59 20.09 9.96
N ALA A 378 2.06 20.19 8.74
CA ALA A 378 1.06 19.24 8.22
C ALA A 378 1.72 17.90 7.87
N VAL A 379 2.92 17.93 7.27
CA VAL A 379 3.72 16.73 6.99
C VAL A 379 4.10 16.02 8.29
N ASN A 380 4.58 16.76 9.28
CA ASN A 380 4.95 16.23 10.59
C ASN A 380 3.76 15.54 11.30
N ARG A 381 2.56 16.14 11.23
CA ARG A 381 1.31 15.55 11.72
C ARG A 381 0.91 14.28 10.95
N GLY A 382 1.05 14.29 9.63
CA GLY A 382 0.80 13.11 8.81
C GLY A 382 1.70 11.94 9.21
N MET A 383 2.98 12.20 9.39
CA MET A 383 3.98 11.21 9.78
C MET A 383 3.79 10.68 11.20
N LEU A 384 3.35 11.56 12.12
CA LEU A 384 2.95 11.15 13.46
C LEU A 384 1.80 10.14 13.42
N VAL A 385 0.75 10.43 12.65
CA VAL A 385 -0.42 9.54 12.53
C VAL A 385 -0.05 8.23 11.84
N GLU A 386 0.81 8.27 10.83
CA GLU A 386 1.34 7.08 10.16
C GLU A 386 2.20 6.21 11.11
N GLY A 387 3.01 6.82 11.95
CA GLY A 387 3.76 6.13 13.01
C GLY A 387 2.85 5.50 14.06
N LEU A 388 1.81 6.21 14.50
CA LEU A 388 0.77 5.66 15.39
C LEU A 388 0.03 4.48 14.75
N GLY A 389 -0.29 4.60 13.46
CA GLY A 389 -0.88 3.52 12.67
C GLY A 389 0.03 2.30 12.57
N SER A 390 1.34 2.51 12.46
CA SER A 390 2.32 1.43 12.41
C SER A 390 2.51 0.74 13.77
N VAL A 391 2.45 1.48 14.89
CA VAL A 391 2.41 0.87 16.24
C VAL A 391 1.14 0.03 16.40
N LEU A 392 -0.01 0.57 15.96
CA LEU A 392 -1.29 -0.15 16.02
C LEU A 392 -1.25 -1.42 15.17
N SER A 393 -0.72 -1.34 13.95
CA SER A 393 -0.49 -2.47 13.05
C SER A 393 0.34 -3.57 13.72
N GLY A 394 1.47 -3.19 14.32
CA GLY A 394 2.33 -4.12 15.07
C GLY A 394 1.59 -4.78 16.22
N SER A 395 0.80 -4.01 16.98
CA SER A 395 0.04 -4.55 18.12
C SER A 395 -1.07 -5.54 17.72
N LEU A 396 -1.68 -5.35 16.54
CA LEU A 396 -2.86 -6.09 16.10
C LEU A 396 -2.57 -7.34 15.30
N GLY A 397 -1.34 -7.54 14.81
CA GLY A 397 -1.07 -8.74 14.00
C GLY A 397 -0.54 -8.51 12.60
N MET A 398 -0.66 -7.29 12.08
CA MET A 398 -0.49 -7.03 10.65
C MET A 398 0.97 -7.23 10.19
N GLY A 399 1.94 -7.08 11.10
CA GLY A 399 3.34 -7.47 10.88
C GLY A 399 4.16 -6.52 9.99
N HIS A 400 3.56 -5.43 9.51
CA HIS A 400 4.23 -4.41 8.69
C HIS A 400 3.68 -3.01 8.98
N GLY A 401 4.48 -1.96 8.83
CA GLY A 401 4.01 -0.59 9.05
C GLY A 401 2.96 -0.13 8.04
N THR A 402 2.28 0.96 8.39
CA THR A 402 1.37 1.68 7.48
C THR A 402 2.11 2.77 6.72
N THR A 403 1.72 3.01 5.48
CA THR A 403 2.24 4.06 4.60
C THR A 403 1.14 4.62 3.71
N SER A 404 1.43 5.74 3.07
CA SER A 404 0.56 6.35 2.06
C SER A 404 0.50 5.51 0.79
N TYR A 405 -0.68 5.38 0.19
CA TYR A 405 -0.85 4.62 -1.05
C TYR A 405 -0.80 5.51 -2.29
N SER A 406 0.33 5.44 -2.99
CA SER A 406 0.55 6.04 -4.31
C SER A 406 -0.50 5.64 -5.36
N ASN A 407 -1.09 4.44 -5.26
CA ASN A 407 -2.21 4.00 -6.11
C ASN A 407 -3.41 4.95 -6.01
N ASN A 408 -3.79 5.34 -4.79
CA ASN A 408 -4.89 6.27 -4.56
C ASN A 408 -4.54 7.68 -5.08
N VAL A 409 -3.30 8.12 -4.87
CA VAL A 409 -2.80 9.41 -5.38
C VAL A 409 -2.88 9.44 -6.91
N GLY A 410 -2.46 8.39 -7.60
CA GLY A 410 -2.57 8.27 -9.06
C GLY A 410 -4.01 8.32 -9.57
N VAL A 411 -4.95 7.68 -8.86
CA VAL A 411 -6.38 7.70 -9.21
C VAL A 411 -6.96 9.12 -9.14
N ILE A 412 -6.60 9.91 -8.12
CA ILE A 412 -7.03 11.32 -8.00
C ILE A 412 -6.62 12.13 -9.23
N GLY A 413 -5.41 11.89 -9.75
CA GLY A 413 -4.92 12.55 -10.97
C GLY A 413 -5.70 12.18 -12.24
N ILE A 414 -6.27 10.98 -12.30
CA ILE A 414 -7.03 10.50 -13.47
C ILE A 414 -8.51 10.89 -13.36
N THR A 415 -9.14 10.72 -12.20
CA THR A 415 -10.57 11.02 -11.99
C THR A 415 -10.84 12.51 -11.90
N LYS A 416 -9.83 13.32 -11.55
CA LYS A 416 -9.99 14.76 -11.21
C LYS A 416 -11.01 14.99 -10.08
N VAL A 417 -11.25 13.98 -9.25
CA VAL A 417 -12.13 14.04 -8.07
C VAL A 417 -11.28 13.87 -6.82
N ARG A 418 -11.41 14.82 -5.89
CA ARG A 418 -10.78 14.79 -4.56
C ARG A 418 -11.82 14.26 -3.55
N PHE A 419 -11.39 13.51 -2.55
CA PHE A 419 -12.27 13.03 -1.46
C PHE A 419 -11.95 13.69 -0.13
#